data_AF-A0A453FG20-F1
#
_entry.id   AF-A0A453FG20-F1
#
_cell.length_a   1.000
_cell.length_b   1.000
_cell.length_c   1.000
_cell.angle_alpha   90.00
_cell.angle_beta   90.00
_cell.angle_gamma   90.00
#
_symmetry.space_group_name_H-M   'P 1'
#
loop_
_entity.id
_entity.type
_entity.pdbx_description
1 polymer ?
#
loop_
_entity_poly.entity_id
_entity_poly.type
_entity_poly.pdbx_seq_one_letter_code
_entity_poly.pdbx_strand_id
1 'polypeptide(L)'
;MPAKEIKSGPRVFHLDSLGLHSSDKVFGVIESYLIEEWRHLQKDSSYDIPFSDTIWRHLSRNIHKEKIEVPQQQNDFDCGVFMLYYIDKFIQEAPDDLTGVRPCKFGRKWFSPVEASGLRKRIRVLLIDIFQNAPPSDRNLVSHADDDSEDEEDKGKDTIVIV
;
A
#
# COMPACT_ATOMS: atom_id res chain seq x y z
N MET A 1 28.69 -13.14 2.00
CA MET A 1 28.66 -13.55 0.58
C MET A 1 28.46 -12.28 -0.23
N PRO A 2 29.19 -12.03 -1.33
CA PRO A 2 28.87 -10.89 -2.19
C PRO A 2 27.47 -11.07 -2.76
N ALA A 3 26.69 -10.00 -2.81
CA ALA A 3 25.36 -10.01 -3.43
C ALA A 3 25.51 -10.48 -4.89
N LYS A 4 24.74 -11.50 -5.25
CA LYS A 4 24.74 -12.05 -6.61
C LYS A 4 24.19 -10.96 -7.54
N GLU A 5 24.96 -10.55 -8.54
CA GLU A 5 24.54 -9.54 -9.52
C GLU A 5 23.18 -9.92 -10.12
N ILE A 6 22.21 -9.00 -10.02
CA ILE A 6 20.85 -9.24 -10.51
C ILE A 6 20.85 -9.05 -12.03
N LYS A 7 20.48 -10.11 -12.76
CA LYS A 7 20.53 -10.16 -14.24
C LYS A 7 19.22 -9.78 -14.93
N SER A 8 18.14 -9.60 -14.17
CA SER A 8 16.84 -9.14 -14.65
C SER A 8 16.54 -7.74 -14.14
N GLY A 9 15.90 -6.92 -14.96
CA GLY A 9 15.44 -5.60 -14.51
C GLY A 9 14.30 -5.68 -13.49
N PRO A 10 13.91 -4.53 -12.93
CA PRO A 10 12.85 -4.46 -11.93
C PRO A 10 11.51 -4.91 -12.50
N ARG A 11 10.69 -5.55 -11.66
CA ARG A 11 9.34 -5.98 -12.01
C ARG A 11 8.31 -5.15 -11.24
N VAL A 12 7.29 -4.66 -11.93
CA VAL A 12 6.19 -3.87 -11.35
C VAL A 12 4.90 -4.62 -11.57
N PHE A 13 4.29 -5.07 -10.48
CA PHE A 13 2.97 -5.71 -10.49
C PHE A 13 1.90 -4.71 -10.09
N HIS A 14 0.87 -4.56 -10.92
CA HIS A 14 -0.30 -3.75 -10.59
C HIS A 14 -1.45 -4.66 -10.18
N LEU A 15 -1.83 -4.56 -8.90
CA LEU A 15 -2.93 -5.29 -8.27
C LEU A 15 -4.03 -4.30 -7.94
N ASP A 16 -5.22 -4.52 -8.47
CA ASP A 16 -6.36 -3.61 -8.34
C ASP A 16 -7.63 -4.40 -8.02
N SER A 17 -8.15 -4.21 -6.80
CA SER A 17 -9.31 -4.94 -6.29
C SER A 17 -10.63 -4.55 -6.97
N LEU A 18 -10.69 -3.37 -7.58
CA LEU A 18 -11.85 -2.86 -8.31
C LEU A 18 -11.64 -2.91 -9.83
N GLY A 19 -10.38 -2.95 -10.29
CA GLY A 19 -10.02 -2.93 -11.69
C GLY A 19 -10.33 -1.61 -12.40
N LEU A 20 -10.49 -0.52 -11.66
CA LEU A 20 -10.87 0.80 -12.17
C LEU A 20 -9.66 1.63 -12.61
N HIS A 21 -8.45 1.29 -12.15
CA HIS A 21 -7.25 2.04 -12.48
C HIS A 21 -6.71 1.66 -13.86
N SER A 22 -6.35 2.68 -14.65
CA SER A 22 -5.62 2.48 -15.90
C SER A 22 -4.19 2.02 -15.58
N SER A 23 -3.91 0.75 -15.88
CA SER A 23 -2.58 0.17 -15.61
C SER A 23 -1.49 0.89 -16.40
N ASP A 24 -1.76 1.31 -17.64
CA ASP A 24 -0.79 2.05 -18.46
C ASP A 24 -0.41 3.39 -17.83
N LYS A 25 -1.38 4.13 -17.28
CA LYS A 25 -1.10 5.39 -16.56
C LYS A 25 -0.27 5.16 -15.31
N VAL A 26 -0.65 4.18 -14.49
CA VAL A 26 0.10 3.81 -13.28
C VAL A 26 1.53 3.42 -13.64
N PHE A 27 1.69 2.54 -14.63
CA PHE A 27 2.99 2.09 -15.09
C PHE A 27 3.85 3.22 -15.65
N GLY A 28 3.28 4.15 -16.41
CA GLY A 28 4.02 5.31 -16.93
C GLY A 28 4.55 6.22 -15.82
N VAL A 29 3.75 6.46 -14.76
CA VAL A 29 4.18 7.24 -13.59
C VAL A 29 5.30 6.53 -12.84
N ILE A 30 5.14 5.25 -12.54
CA ILE A 30 6.15 4.47 -11.81
C ILE A 30 7.44 4.34 -12.62
N GLU A 31 7.35 4.09 -13.93
CA GLU A 31 8.52 4.04 -14.81
C GLU A 31 9.28 5.38 -14.83
N SER A 32 8.55 6.50 -14.97
CA SER A 32 9.17 7.83 -14.95
C SER A 32 9.87 8.08 -13.62
N TYR A 33 9.21 7.75 -12.50
CA TYR A 33 9.79 7.86 -11.16
C TYR A 33 11.08 7.04 -11.04
N LEU A 34 11.05 5.75 -11.40
CA LEU A 34 12.21 4.86 -11.28
C LEU A 34 13.40 5.34 -12.13
N ILE A 35 13.12 5.90 -13.31
CA ILE A 35 14.15 6.47 -14.18
C ILE A 35 14.81 7.70 -13.53
N GLU A 36 14.00 8.63 -13.00
CA GLU A 36 14.55 9.84 -12.36
C GLU A 36 15.25 9.54 -11.05
N GLU A 37 14.68 8.67 -10.22
CA GLU A 37 15.27 8.24 -8.95
C GLU A 37 16.64 7.59 -9.19
N TRP A 38 16.74 6.76 -10.21
CA TRP A 38 18.02 6.14 -10.53
C TRP A 38 19.06 7.15 -11.04
N ARG A 39 18.66 8.11 -11.89
CA ARG A 39 19.55 9.21 -12.30
C ARG A 39 20.02 10.04 -11.10
N HIS A 40 19.18 10.17 -10.07
CA HIS A 40 19.54 10.85 -8.83
C HIS A 40 20.57 10.05 -8.05
N LEU A 41 20.33 8.76 -7.79
CA LEU A 41 21.23 7.88 -7.05
C LEU A 41 22.63 7.80 -7.67
N GLN A 42 22.76 7.92 -9.00
CA GLN A 42 24.08 7.92 -9.66
C GLN A 42 24.96 9.13 -9.36
N LYS A 43 24.38 10.23 -8.88
CA LYS A 43 25.14 11.41 -8.46
C LYS A 43 25.80 11.18 -7.10
N ASP A 44 25.36 10.18 -6.36
CA ASP A 44 25.83 9.86 -5.03
C ASP A 44 26.49 8.46 -5.02
N SER A 45 27.82 8.46 -4.94
CA SER A 45 28.61 7.23 -4.92
C SER A 45 28.49 6.44 -3.61
N SER A 46 27.71 6.92 -2.62
CA SER A 46 27.48 6.21 -1.37
C SER A 46 26.50 5.04 -1.48
N TYR A 47 25.71 4.99 -2.56
CA TYR A 47 24.74 3.92 -2.78
C TYR A 47 25.35 2.77 -3.57
N ASP A 48 25.24 1.55 -3.01
CA ASP A 48 25.51 0.33 -3.76
C ASP A 48 24.29 -0.02 -4.62
N ILE A 49 24.51 -0.13 -5.91
CA ILE A 49 23.46 -0.26 -6.91
C ILE A 49 23.33 -1.75 -7.29
N PRO A 50 22.19 -2.41 -7.00
CA PRO A 50 22.08 -3.87 -7.10
C PRO A 50 21.87 -4.42 -8.53
N PHE A 51 21.70 -3.56 -9.53
CA PHE A 51 21.51 -3.94 -10.94
C PHE A 51 22.77 -3.69 -11.78
N SER A 52 23.01 -4.54 -12.78
CA SER A 52 24.13 -4.36 -13.71
C SER A 52 24.02 -3.09 -14.57
N ASP A 53 25.16 -2.58 -15.03
CA ASP A 53 25.25 -1.43 -15.96
C ASP A 53 24.40 -1.62 -17.23
N THR A 54 24.26 -2.86 -17.69
CA THR A 54 23.50 -3.16 -18.90
C THR A 54 21.99 -3.00 -18.69
N ILE A 55 21.49 -3.43 -17.52
CA ILE A 55 20.10 -3.24 -17.12
C ILE A 55 19.81 -1.75 -17.01
N TRP A 56 20.71 -1.03 -16.33
CA TRP A 56 20.61 0.40 -16.12
C TRP A 56 20.52 1.19 -17.43
N ARG A 57 21.48 1.03 -18.34
CA ARG A 57 21.53 1.82 -19.58
C ARG A 57 20.26 1.71 -20.44
N HIS A 58 19.46 0.67 -20.21
CA HIS A 58 18.21 0.44 -20.91
C HIS A 58 17.04 0.23 -19.92
N LEU A 59 17.06 0.92 -18.77
CA LEU A 59 16.11 0.69 -17.68
C LEU A 59 14.66 0.70 -18.14
N SER A 60 14.23 1.66 -18.97
CA SER A 60 12.86 1.71 -19.51
C SER A 60 12.45 0.43 -20.25
N ARG A 61 13.38 -0.20 -20.99
CA ARG A 61 13.16 -1.46 -21.69
C ARG A 61 13.28 -2.69 -20.78
N ASN A 62 13.92 -2.53 -19.62
CA ASN A 62 14.17 -3.60 -18.65
C ASN A 62 13.18 -3.59 -17.47
N ILE A 63 12.31 -2.58 -17.32
CA ILE A 63 11.22 -2.63 -16.35
C ILE A 63 10.11 -3.55 -16.88
N HIS A 64 9.90 -4.68 -16.22
CA HIS A 64 8.84 -5.62 -16.58
C HIS A 64 7.55 -5.26 -15.84
N LYS A 65 6.56 -4.79 -16.58
CA LYS A 65 5.26 -4.31 -16.06
C LYS A 65 4.21 -5.37 -16.29
N GLU A 66 3.44 -5.72 -15.26
CA GLU A 66 2.38 -6.71 -15.39
C GLU A 66 1.14 -6.34 -14.56
N LYS A 67 -0.02 -6.29 -15.23
CA LYS A 67 -1.32 -6.23 -14.56
C LYS A 67 -1.68 -7.63 -14.12
N ILE A 68 -1.86 -7.83 -12.81
CA ILE A 68 -2.21 -9.12 -12.24
C ILE A 68 -3.73 -9.17 -12.02
N GLU A 69 -4.37 -10.19 -12.57
CA GLU A 69 -5.77 -10.47 -12.21
C GLU A 69 -5.80 -11.02 -10.79
N VAL A 70 -6.53 -10.35 -9.90
CA VAL A 70 -6.61 -10.69 -8.47
C VAL A 70 -8.07 -10.93 -8.08
N PRO A 71 -8.36 -11.55 -6.92
CA PRO A 71 -9.70 -11.58 -6.38
C PRO A 71 -10.20 -10.14 -6.20
N GLN A 72 -11.37 -9.86 -6.76
CA GLN A 72 -11.98 -8.53 -6.72
C GLN A 72 -12.89 -8.39 -5.49
N GLN A 73 -12.94 -7.19 -4.96
CA GLN A 73 -13.90 -6.86 -3.91
C GLN A 73 -15.31 -6.75 -4.50
N GLN A 74 -16.32 -6.99 -3.66
CA GLN A 74 -17.73 -6.94 -4.06
C GLN A 74 -18.46 -5.69 -3.54
N ASN A 75 -17.72 -4.78 -2.88
CA ASN A 75 -18.21 -3.51 -2.35
C ASN A 75 -17.29 -2.36 -2.79
N ASP A 76 -17.62 -1.12 -2.42
CA ASP A 76 -16.91 0.11 -2.80
C ASP A 76 -15.94 0.63 -1.73
N PHE A 77 -15.88 0.01 -0.54
CA PHE A 77 -15.18 0.54 0.64
C PHE A 77 -14.02 -0.35 1.16
N ASP A 78 -13.79 -1.53 0.58
CA ASP A 78 -12.76 -2.48 1.02
C ASP A 78 -11.42 -2.37 0.24
N CYS A 79 -11.23 -1.38 -0.65
CA CYS A 79 -10.02 -1.35 -1.51
C CYS A 79 -8.71 -1.25 -0.71
N GLY A 80 -8.71 -0.46 0.37
CA GLY A 80 -7.59 -0.42 1.31
C GLY A 80 -7.41 -1.72 2.07
N VAL A 81 -8.49 -2.43 2.41
CA VAL A 81 -8.43 -3.72 3.11
C VAL A 81 -7.85 -4.81 2.18
N PHE A 82 -8.28 -4.84 0.92
CA PHE A 82 -7.73 -5.75 -0.10
C PHE A 82 -6.26 -5.44 -0.38
N MET A 83 -5.87 -4.17 -0.46
CA MET A 83 -4.46 -3.77 -0.60
C MET A 83 -3.60 -4.33 0.53
N LEU A 84 -4.01 -4.18 1.79
CA LEU A 84 -3.28 -4.75 2.93
C LEU A 84 -3.22 -6.27 2.86
N TYR A 85 -4.30 -6.92 2.44
CA TYR A 85 -4.33 -8.38 2.30
C TYR A 85 -3.44 -8.87 1.15
N TYR A 86 -3.35 -8.14 0.03
CA TYR A 86 -2.42 -8.44 -1.06
C TYR A 86 -0.97 -8.39 -0.57
N ILE A 87 -0.60 -7.38 0.23
CA ILE A 87 0.75 -7.23 0.79
C ILE A 87 1.05 -8.39 1.73
N ASP A 88 0.15 -8.70 2.67
CA ASP A 88 0.31 -9.79 3.64
C ASP A 88 0.53 -11.14 2.92
N LYS A 89 -0.32 -11.44 1.93
CA LYS A 89 -0.22 -12.66 1.12
C LYS A 89 1.02 -12.70 0.25
N PHE A 90 1.40 -11.57 -0.35
CA PHE A 90 2.61 -11.48 -1.16
C PHE A 90 3.84 -11.78 -0.31
N ILE A 91 3.97 -11.19 0.88
CA ILE A 91 5.12 -11.44 1.78
C ILE A 91 5.19 -12.90 2.20
N GLN A 92 4.05 -13.54 2.48
CA GLN A 92 4.01 -14.95 2.91
C GLN A 92 4.26 -15.96 1.78
N GLU A 93 3.85 -15.64 0.55
CA GLU A 93 3.75 -16.62 -0.54
C GLU A 93 4.62 -16.29 -1.76
N ALA A 94 5.28 -15.13 -1.79
CA ALA A 94 6.18 -14.76 -2.88
C ALA A 94 7.32 -15.79 -2.98
N PRO A 95 7.65 -16.25 -4.20
CA PRO A 95 8.80 -17.11 -4.39
C PRO A 95 10.10 -16.36 -4.10
N ASP A 96 11.11 -17.08 -3.63
CA ASP A 96 12.47 -16.55 -3.41
C ASP A 96 13.07 -15.95 -4.69
N ASP A 97 12.64 -16.47 -5.84
CA ASP A 97 13.06 -16.01 -7.16
C ASP A 97 11.86 -15.46 -7.97
N LEU A 98 11.84 -14.14 -8.12
CA LEU A 98 10.89 -13.42 -8.97
C LEU A 98 11.44 -13.16 -10.38
N THR A 99 12.60 -13.71 -10.78
CA THR A 99 13.31 -13.30 -12.00
C THR A 99 12.85 -13.99 -13.29
N GLY A 100 11.96 -14.98 -13.25
CA GLY A 100 11.58 -15.71 -14.49
C GLY A 100 10.15 -16.23 -14.59
N VAL A 101 9.46 -16.48 -13.48
CA VAL A 101 8.13 -17.09 -13.51
C VAL A 101 7.16 -16.20 -12.75
N ARG A 102 6.01 -15.91 -13.35
CA ARG A 102 4.88 -15.33 -12.61
C ARG A 102 4.54 -16.29 -11.49
N PRO A 103 4.43 -15.87 -10.23
CA PRO A 103 4.03 -16.78 -9.17
C PRO A 103 2.70 -17.39 -9.58
N CYS A 104 2.68 -18.69 -9.88
CA CYS A 104 1.52 -19.38 -10.45
C CYS A 104 0.29 -19.34 -9.53
N LYS A 105 0.50 -18.96 -8.27
CA LYS A 105 -0.52 -18.75 -7.25
C LYS A 105 -1.25 -17.41 -7.36
N PHE A 106 -0.64 -16.39 -7.98
CA PHE A 106 -1.28 -15.08 -8.13
C PHE A 106 -2.29 -15.14 -9.28
N GLY A 107 -3.54 -14.80 -8.97
CA GLY A 107 -4.64 -14.95 -9.91
C GLY A 107 -5.99 -14.67 -9.26
N ARG A 108 -7.07 -14.73 -10.06
CA ARG A 108 -8.46 -14.59 -9.56
C ARG A 108 -8.84 -15.54 -8.42
N LYS A 109 -8.13 -16.65 -8.26
CA LYS A 109 -8.35 -17.68 -7.24
C LYS A 109 -7.29 -17.66 -6.12
N TRP A 110 -6.51 -16.59 -6.02
CA TRP A 110 -5.44 -16.50 -5.02
C TRP A 110 -5.98 -16.63 -3.59
N PHE A 111 -7.17 -16.08 -3.34
CA PHE A 111 -7.90 -16.20 -2.07
C PHE A 111 -9.38 -15.89 -2.29
N SER A 112 -10.21 -16.14 -1.29
CA SER A 112 -11.63 -15.76 -1.29
C SER A 112 -11.81 -14.29 -0.90
N PRO A 113 -12.61 -13.49 -1.63
CA PRO A 113 -12.90 -12.10 -1.25
C PRO A 113 -13.39 -11.91 0.20
N VAL A 114 -14.09 -12.91 0.73
CA VAL A 114 -14.58 -12.91 2.12
C VAL A 114 -13.42 -12.93 3.13
N GLU A 115 -12.32 -13.62 2.81
CA GLU A 115 -11.13 -13.66 3.67
C GLU A 115 -10.49 -12.27 3.76
N ALA A 116 -10.35 -11.60 2.62
CA ALA A 116 -9.81 -10.24 2.57
C ALA A 116 -10.71 -9.25 3.33
N SER A 117 -12.02 -9.24 3.08
CA SER A 117 -12.95 -8.39 3.85
C SER A 117 -12.92 -8.69 5.36
N GLY A 118 -12.70 -9.96 5.74
CA GLY A 118 -12.53 -10.40 7.12
C GLY A 118 -11.35 -9.74 7.84
N LEU A 119 -10.31 -9.29 7.11
CA LEU A 119 -9.15 -8.59 7.64
C LEU A 119 -9.56 -7.35 8.45
N ARG A 120 -10.67 -6.68 8.10
CA ARG A 120 -11.20 -5.53 8.85
C ARG A 120 -11.43 -5.84 10.34
N LYS A 121 -11.98 -7.03 10.64
CA LYS A 121 -12.18 -7.46 12.03
C LYS A 121 -10.85 -7.72 12.74
N ARG A 122 -9.91 -8.36 12.05
CA ARG A 122 -8.57 -8.65 12.57
C ARG A 122 -7.79 -7.36 12.87
N ILE A 123 -7.80 -6.38 11.95
CA ILE A 123 -7.18 -5.07 12.16
C ILE A 123 -7.76 -4.39 13.39
N ARG A 124 -9.10 -4.39 13.55
CA ARG A 124 -9.75 -3.80 14.73
C ARG A 124 -9.27 -4.43 16.04
N VAL A 125 -9.22 -5.76 16.09
CA VAL A 125 -8.74 -6.48 17.29
C VAL A 125 -7.28 -6.13 17.60
N LEU A 126 -6.41 -6.11 16.58
CA LEU A 126 -5.00 -5.75 16.74
C LEU A 126 -4.81 -4.32 17.23
N LEU A 127 -5.55 -3.36 16.68
CA LEU A 127 -5.48 -1.96 17.11
C LEU A 127 -5.91 -1.80 18.57
N ILE A 128 -7.00 -2.45 18.98
CA ILE A 128 -7.44 -2.42 20.39
C ILE A 128 -6.36 -2.96 21.31
N ASP A 129 -5.76 -4.10 20.96
CA ASP A 129 -4.69 -4.72 21.75
C ASP A 129 -3.46 -3.80 21.85
N ILE A 130 -3.01 -3.24 20.73
CA ILE A 130 -1.88 -2.30 20.69
C ILE A 130 -2.15 -1.08 21.59
N PHE A 131 -3.34 -0.48 21.52
CA PHE A 131 -3.67 0.70 22.32
C PHE A 131 -3.86 0.40 23.81
N GLN A 132 -4.41 -0.76 24.16
CA GLN A 132 -4.56 -1.16 25.56
C GLN A 132 -3.21 -1.43 26.22
N ASN A 133 -2.27 -2.02 25.47
CA ASN A 133 -0.93 -2.36 25.94
C ASN A 133 0.10 -1.23 25.74
N ALA A 134 -0.30 -0.10 25.17
CA ALA A 134 0.60 1.03 24.94
C ALA A 134 1.09 1.64 26.28
N PRO A 135 2.39 1.94 26.41
CA PRO A 135 2.96 2.52 27.62
C PRO A 135 2.37 3.92 27.89
N PRO A 136 2.37 4.38 29.16
CA PRO A 136 1.73 5.64 29.55
C PRO A 136 2.29 6.89 28.85
N SER A 137 3.53 6.84 28.37
CA SER A 137 4.19 7.94 27.64
C SER A 137 3.50 8.29 26.32
N ASP A 138 2.84 7.32 25.69
CA ASP A 138 2.25 7.48 24.35
C ASP A 138 0.76 7.88 24.42
N ARG A 139 0.16 7.88 25.61
CA ARG A 139 -1.27 8.18 25.82
C ARG A 139 -1.60 9.68 25.85
N ASN A 140 -0.60 10.55 25.94
CA ASN A 140 -0.79 12.00 26.15
C ASN A 140 -0.95 12.83 24.87
N LEU A 141 -0.96 12.24 23.67
CA LEU A 141 -1.06 12.99 22.42
C LEU A 141 -2.50 13.41 22.01
N VAL A 142 -3.53 13.08 22.80
CA VAL A 142 -4.94 13.30 22.39
C VAL A 142 -5.75 14.15 23.41
N SER A 143 -5.12 15.04 24.16
CA SER A 143 -5.83 15.93 25.12
C SER A 143 -5.77 17.42 24.80
N HIS A 144 -5.68 17.78 23.52
CA HIS A 144 -6.10 19.11 23.07
C HIS A 144 -7.39 18.93 22.26
N ALA A 145 -8.48 18.75 23.01
CA ALA A 145 -9.78 19.19 22.52
C ALA A 145 -9.72 20.72 22.46
N ASP A 146 -10.07 21.27 21.30
CA ASP A 146 -10.29 22.69 21.12
C ASP A 146 -11.37 23.15 22.11
N ASP A 147 -10.92 23.80 23.18
CA ASP A 147 -11.73 24.58 24.11
C ASP A 147 -11.86 25.98 23.51
N ASP A 148 -12.89 26.17 22.68
CA ASP A 148 -13.32 27.49 22.25
C ASP A 148 -14.61 27.82 23.02
N SER A 149 -14.41 28.41 24.19
CA SER A 149 -15.45 29.00 25.02
C SER A 149 -15.68 30.44 24.58
N GLU A 150 -16.77 30.67 23.83
CA GLU A 150 -17.38 31.99 23.71
C GLU A 150 -18.71 31.99 24.48
N ASP A 151 -18.69 32.60 25.67
CA ASP A 151 -19.86 32.85 26.51
C ASP A 151 -20.68 34.05 25.98
N GLU A 152 -21.94 33.75 25.61
CA GLU A 152 -23.22 34.38 26.00
C GLU A 152 -23.45 35.91 25.97
N GLU A 153 -24.48 36.34 25.21
CA GLU A 153 -25.74 37.01 25.64
C GLU A 153 -26.44 37.65 24.41
N ASP A 154 -27.77 37.72 24.17
CA ASP A 154 -28.99 37.47 24.93
C ASP A 154 -30.26 37.57 24.02
N LYS A 155 -31.37 36.97 24.47
CA LYS A 155 -32.82 37.04 24.15
C LYS A 155 -33.39 36.58 22.81
N GLY A 156 -34.20 35.51 22.92
CA GLY A 156 -35.37 35.28 22.07
C GLY A 156 -36.17 34.05 22.48
N LYS A 157 -37.15 34.22 23.36
CA LYS A 157 -38.08 33.19 23.85
C LYS A 157 -38.90 32.56 22.72
N ASP A 158 -39.05 31.23 22.69
CA ASP A 158 -40.30 30.53 23.05
C ASP A 158 -40.42 29.11 22.46
N THR A 159 -40.79 28.18 23.34
CA THR A 159 -41.67 27.02 23.15
C THR A 159 -41.15 25.74 22.46
N ILE A 160 -41.04 24.71 23.32
CA ILE A 160 -41.00 23.26 23.05
C ILE A 160 -42.25 22.78 22.34
N VAL A 161 -42.10 21.94 21.30
CA VAL A 161 -43.02 20.82 21.04
C VAL A 161 -42.23 19.59 20.56
N ILE A 162 -42.35 18.52 21.32
CA ILE A 162 -41.93 17.15 20.97
C ILE A 162 -43.02 16.54 20.10
N VAL A 163 -42.65 15.98 18.94
CA VAL A 163 -43.30 14.80 18.32
C VAL A 163 -42.23 13.93 17.69
#